data_AF-A8URL5-F1
#
_entry.id   AF-A8URL5-F1
#
_cell.length_a   1.000
_cell.length_b   1.000
_cell.length_c   1.000
_cell.angle_alpha   90.00
_cell.angle_beta   90.00
_cell.angle_gamma   90.00
#
_symmetry.space_group_name_H-M   'P 1'
#
loop_
_entity.id
_entity.type
_entity.pdbx_description
1 polymer ?
#
loop_
_entity_poly.entity_id
_entity_poly.type
_entity_poly.pdbx_seq_one_letter_code
_entity_poly.pdbx_strand_id
1 'polypeptide(L)'
;MEGVPSMEERLVVIVEEFFKDIDKKEPFETELMDFRLRFRAKLLEIITSFPTDPEVANRSLDYTLDGIERIIKKEIDSLNLESEEVMFRTIRTLKVVNEVLKEFMHEDRVRDKRKLSSITGFIGNAVERLKSEYKKRFGGLVASIKRLFGLGRNP
;
A
#
# COMPACT_ATOMS: atom_id res chain seq x y z
N MET A 1 25.91 10.78 -3.41
CA MET A 1 25.36 11.62 -4.48
C MET A 1 23.87 11.77 -4.21
N GLU A 2 23.46 12.86 -3.59
CA GLU A 2 22.03 13.18 -3.42
C GLU A 2 21.55 13.84 -4.71
N GLY A 3 21.21 12.99 -5.69
CA GLY A 3 20.46 13.44 -6.87
C GLY A 3 19.01 13.69 -6.47
N VAL A 4 18.37 14.67 -7.10
CA VAL A 4 16.92 14.86 -6.97
C VAL A 4 16.24 13.59 -7.47
N PRO A 5 15.44 12.88 -6.65
CA PRO A 5 14.82 11.63 -7.07
C PRO A 5 13.91 11.86 -8.27
N SER A 6 13.92 10.90 -9.20
CA SER A 6 13.05 10.93 -10.37
C SER A 6 11.58 10.93 -9.94
N MET A 7 10.67 11.31 -10.84
CA MET A 7 9.25 11.35 -10.53
C MET A 7 8.72 9.98 -10.08
N GLU A 8 9.21 8.91 -10.71
CA GLU A 8 8.94 7.52 -10.40
C GLU A 8 9.45 7.15 -9.00
N GLU A 9 10.69 7.52 -8.68
CA GLU A 9 11.31 7.26 -7.37
C GLU A 9 10.56 7.94 -6.23
N ARG A 10 10.06 9.17 -6.45
CA ARG A 10 9.28 9.89 -5.44
C ARG A 10 8.02 9.14 -5.02
N LEU A 11 7.34 8.45 -5.93
CA LEU A 11 6.16 7.68 -5.57
C LEU A 11 6.52 6.45 -4.75
N VAL A 12 7.62 5.77 -5.10
CA VAL A 12 8.14 4.64 -4.33
C VAL A 12 8.51 5.07 -2.91
N VAL A 13 9.18 6.23 -2.76
CA VAL A 13 9.52 6.81 -1.45
C VAL A 13 8.27 7.10 -0.63
N ILE A 14 7.20 7.65 -1.22
CA ILE A 14 5.94 7.90 -0.49
C ILE A 14 5.35 6.60 0.10
N VAL A 15 5.42 5.50 -0.65
CA VAL A 15 4.96 4.20 -0.17
C VAL A 15 5.87 3.68 0.94
N GLU A 16 7.19 3.73 0.76
CA GLU A 16 8.18 3.31 1.76
C GLU A 16 8.04 4.09 3.08
N GLU A 17 7.99 5.41 3.02
CA GLU A 17 7.84 6.30 4.18
C GLU A 17 6.53 6.06 4.94
N PHE A 18 5.48 5.61 4.25
CA PHE A 18 4.23 5.29 4.90
C PHE A 18 4.25 3.93 5.60
N PHE A 19 4.97 2.95 5.07
CA PHE A 19 5.15 1.66 5.77
C PHE A 19 6.16 1.75 6.92
N LYS A 20 7.14 2.64 6.80
CA LYS A 20 8.09 2.91 7.87
C LYS A 20 7.38 3.39 9.13
N ASP A 21 7.68 2.72 10.26
CA ASP A 21 7.11 3.03 11.57
C ASP A 21 5.56 3.09 11.54
N ILE A 22 4.92 2.19 10.78
CA ILE A 22 3.44 2.16 10.60
C ILE A 22 2.69 2.04 11.95
N ASP A 23 3.29 1.40 12.94
CA ASP A 23 2.82 1.31 14.33
C ASP A 23 2.79 2.66 15.05
N LYS A 24 3.63 3.61 14.66
CA LYS A 24 3.78 4.92 15.32
C LYS A 24 2.97 6.04 14.67
N LYS A 25 2.26 5.76 13.56
CA LYS A 25 1.47 6.78 12.86
C LYS A 25 0.20 7.12 13.63
N GLU A 26 0.09 8.36 14.10
CA GLU A 26 -1.07 8.83 14.87
C GLU A 26 -1.47 10.26 14.50
N PRO A 27 -2.77 10.54 14.28
CA PRO A 27 -3.88 9.59 14.20
C PRO A 27 -3.85 8.77 12.90
N PHE A 28 -3.82 7.44 12.99
CA PHE A 28 -3.59 6.56 11.84
C PHE A 28 -4.51 6.84 10.64
N GLU A 29 -5.81 7.02 10.86
CA GLU A 29 -6.76 7.25 9.75
C GLU A 29 -6.55 8.60 9.05
N THR A 30 -6.04 9.61 9.76
CA THR A 30 -5.69 10.91 9.15
C THR A 30 -4.44 10.79 8.30
N GLU A 31 -3.39 10.15 8.84
CA GLU A 31 -2.16 9.83 8.12
C GLU A 31 -2.44 8.99 6.86
N LEU A 32 -3.33 7.99 6.97
CA LEU A 32 -3.72 7.14 5.85
C LEU A 32 -4.48 7.91 4.77
N MET A 33 -5.33 8.87 5.15
CA MET A 33 -6.03 9.73 4.19
C MET A 33 -5.05 10.64 3.46
N ASP A 34 -4.12 11.28 4.17
CA ASP A 34 -3.10 12.12 3.56
C ASP A 34 -2.20 11.32 2.60
N PHE A 35 -1.77 10.12 3.01
CA PHE A 35 -1.07 9.18 2.14
C PHE A 35 -1.85 8.86 0.88
N ARG A 36 -3.16 8.54 0.98
CA ARG A 36 -4.02 8.27 -0.17
C ARG A 36 -3.99 9.43 -1.17
N LEU A 37 -4.14 10.66 -0.66
CA LEU A 37 -4.16 11.87 -1.49
C LEU A 37 -2.82 12.10 -2.19
N ARG A 38 -1.71 11.99 -1.46
CA ARG A 38 -0.35 12.11 -2.00
C ARG A 38 -0.05 11.05 -3.04
N PHE A 39 -0.34 9.79 -2.75
CA PHE A 39 -0.14 8.66 -3.64
C PHE A 39 -0.93 8.84 -4.95
N ARG A 40 -2.22 9.19 -4.86
CA ARG A 40 -3.08 9.46 -6.02
C ARG A 40 -2.59 10.64 -6.84
N ALA A 41 -2.24 11.76 -6.21
CA ALA A 41 -1.77 12.95 -6.89
C ALA A 41 -0.48 12.68 -7.68
N LYS A 42 0.44 11.90 -7.11
CA LYS A 42 1.69 11.53 -7.78
C LYS A 42 1.52 10.54 -8.92
N LEU A 43 0.62 9.57 -8.80
CA LEU A 43 0.25 8.73 -9.95
C LEU A 43 -0.33 9.56 -11.09
N LEU A 44 -1.19 10.52 -10.77
CA LEU A 44 -1.77 11.43 -11.76
C LEU A 44 -0.68 12.28 -12.43
N GLU A 45 0.28 12.80 -11.66
CA GLU A 45 1.43 13.54 -12.17
C GLU A 45 2.20 12.69 -13.21
N ILE A 46 2.49 11.42 -12.92
CA ILE A 46 3.20 10.51 -13.83
C ILE A 46 2.45 10.35 -15.16
N ILE A 47 1.15 10.07 -15.13
CA ILE A 47 0.37 9.84 -16.36
C ILE A 47 0.02 11.12 -17.12
N THR A 48 0.27 12.29 -16.53
CA THR A 48 0.01 13.59 -17.16
C THR A 48 1.28 14.35 -17.56
N SER A 49 2.45 13.91 -17.12
CA SER A 49 3.75 14.58 -17.36
C SER A 49 4.19 14.56 -18.83
N PHE A 50 3.68 13.65 -19.64
CA PHE A 50 4.01 13.54 -21.06
C PHE A 50 2.75 13.69 -21.94
N PRO A 51 2.18 14.90 -22.04
CA PRO A 51 0.91 15.12 -22.73
C PRO A 51 0.97 14.81 -24.24
N THR A 52 2.15 14.92 -24.84
CA THR A 52 2.39 14.67 -26.27
C THR A 52 3.05 13.32 -26.55
N ASP A 53 3.47 12.58 -25.51
CA ASP A 53 4.13 11.28 -25.66
C ASP A 53 3.53 10.24 -24.71
N PRO A 54 2.40 9.63 -25.11
CA PRO A 54 1.73 8.61 -24.31
C PRO A 54 2.60 7.38 -24.06
N GLU A 55 3.53 7.04 -24.95
CA GLU A 55 4.38 5.86 -24.78
C GLU A 55 5.37 6.06 -23.64
N VAL A 56 6.00 7.24 -23.56
CA VAL A 56 6.86 7.60 -22.43
C VAL A 56 6.07 7.60 -21.12
N ALA A 57 4.87 8.19 -21.09
CA ALA A 57 4.01 8.16 -19.90
C ALA A 57 3.70 6.73 -19.41
N ASN A 58 3.36 5.82 -20.34
CA ASN A 58 3.06 4.43 -19.99
C ASN A 58 4.31 3.68 -19.51
N ARG A 59 5.49 3.92 -20.10
CA ARG A 59 6.76 3.36 -19.60
C ARG A 59 7.10 3.86 -18.20
N SER A 60 7.00 5.16 -17.95
CA SER A 60 7.21 5.74 -16.61
C SER A 60 6.23 5.18 -15.58
N LEU A 61 4.97 5.00 -15.97
CA LEU A 61 3.99 4.33 -15.12
C LEU A 61 4.43 2.88 -14.81
N ASP A 62 4.80 2.09 -15.82
CA ASP A 62 5.23 0.70 -15.62
C ASP A 62 6.44 0.58 -14.68
N TYR A 63 7.47 1.41 -14.88
CA TYR A 63 8.61 1.47 -13.97
C TYR A 63 8.21 1.82 -12.54
N THR A 64 7.27 2.75 -12.39
CA THR A 64 6.75 3.13 -11.08
C THR A 64 5.99 1.99 -10.42
N LEU A 65 5.13 1.29 -11.16
CA LEU A 65 4.38 0.14 -10.65
C LEU A 65 5.32 -0.98 -10.22
N ASP A 66 6.39 -1.25 -10.96
CA ASP A 66 7.43 -2.20 -10.54
C ASP A 66 8.11 -1.78 -9.23
N GLY A 67 8.39 -0.48 -9.09
CA GLY A 67 8.91 0.08 -7.85
C GLY A 67 7.95 -0.12 -6.67
N ILE A 68 6.66 0.15 -6.86
CA ILE A 68 5.60 -0.04 -5.85
C ILE A 68 5.48 -1.52 -5.47
N GLU A 69 5.49 -2.43 -6.44
CA GLU A 69 5.39 -3.86 -6.16
C GLU A 69 6.58 -4.33 -5.31
N ARG A 70 7.79 -3.92 -5.69
CA ARG A 70 9.03 -4.26 -4.97
C ARG A 70 9.02 -3.72 -3.54
N ILE A 71 8.64 -2.46 -3.33
CA ILE A 71 8.62 -1.88 -1.99
C ILE A 71 7.55 -2.54 -1.13
N ILE A 72 6.34 -2.79 -1.65
CA ILE A 72 5.30 -3.47 -0.89
C ILE A 72 5.76 -4.86 -0.44
N LYS A 73 6.41 -5.64 -1.32
CA LYS A 73 6.97 -6.95 -0.94
C LYS A 73 7.97 -6.82 0.19
N LYS A 74 8.95 -5.92 0.03
CA LYS A 74 9.98 -5.65 1.05
C LYS A 74 9.37 -5.28 2.40
N GLU A 75 8.38 -4.38 2.41
CA GLU A 75 7.79 -3.88 3.66
C GLU A 75 6.90 -4.94 4.34
N ILE A 76 6.13 -5.72 3.57
CA ILE A 76 5.36 -6.84 4.14
C ILE A 76 6.30 -7.85 4.83
N ASP A 77 7.45 -8.13 4.22
CA ASP A 77 8.42 -9.10 4.74
C ASP A 77 9.22 -8.56 5.94
N SER A 78 9.31 -7.23 6.12
CA SER A 78 10.06 -6.58 7.20
C SER A 78 9.22 -6.30 8.46
N LEU A 79 7.90 -6.18 8.32
CA LEU A 79 7.00 -5.77 9.40
C LEU A 79 6.74 -6.89 10.42
N ASN A 80 6.58 -6.49 11.69
CA ASN A 80 6.16 -7.41 12.75
C ASN A 80 4.65 -7.68 12.67
N LEU A 81 4.27 -8.62 11.80
CA LEU A 81 2.89 -9.05 11.59
C LEU A 81 2.31 -9.88 12.76
N GLU A 82 3.08 -10.16 13.81
CA GLU A 82 2.53 -10.72 15.07
C GLU A 82 1.75 -9.67 15.89
N SER A 83 1.97 -8.37 15.64
CA SER A 83 1.17 -7.31 16.26
C SER A 83 -0.17 -7.15 15.55
N GLU A 84 -1.28 -7.27 16.31
CA GLU A 84 -2.65 -7.07 15.81
C GLU A 84 -2.80 -5.71 15.12
N GLU A 85 -2.24 -4.68 15.74
CA GLU A 85 -2.28 -3.31 15.26
C GLU A 85 -1.48 -3.12 13.97
N VAL A 86 -0.24 -3.63 13.92
CA VAL A 86 0.60 -3.55 12.71
C VAL A 86 -0.06 -4.29 11.55
N MET A 87 -0.58 -5.49 11.79
CA MET A 87 -1.28 -6.27 10.76
C MET A 87 -2.54 -5.56 10.28
N PHE A 88 -3.36 -5.02 11.19
CA PHE A 88 -4.54 -4.24 10.83
C PHE A 88 -4.19 -3.02 9.97
N ARG A 89 -3.21 -2.22 10.41
CA ARG A 89 -2.75 -1.02 9.68
C ARG A 89 -2.19 -1.38 8.32
N THR A 90 -1.37 -2.42 8.22
CA THR A 90 -0.83 -2.95 6.96
C THR A 90 -1.95 -3.33 5.99
N ILE A 91 -2.97 -4.06 6.46
CA ILE A 91 -4.15 -4.41 5.64
C ILE A 91 -4.87 -3.15 5.14
N ARG A 92 -5.06 -2.14 5.99
CA ARG A 92 -5.72 -0.88 5.62
C ARG A 92 -4.91 -0.12 4.58
N THR A 93 -3.61 0.02 4.76
CA THR A 93 -2.70 0.67 3.80
C THR A 93 -2.73 -0.02 2.44
N LEU A 94 -2.59 -1.35 2.41
CA LEU A 94 -2.60 -2.11 1.15
C LEU A 94 -3.94 -2.00 0.42
N LYS A 95 -5.06 -1.95 1.15
CA LYS A 95 -6.37 -1.69 0.54
C LYS A 95 -6.42 -0.32 -0.13
N VAL A 96 -5.96 0.72 0.55
CA VAL A 96 -5.91 2.09 0.00
C VAL A 96 -5.04 2.16 -1.24
N VAL A 97 -3.85 1.55 -1.22
CA VAL A 97 -2.98 1.47 -2.41
C VAL A 97 -3.71 0.77 -3.55
N ASN A 98 -4.34 -0.39 -3.29
CA ASN A 98 -5.06 -1.14 -4.30
C ASN A 98 -6.26 -0.38 -4.88
N GLU A 99 -7.02 0.31 -4.03
CA GLU A 99 -8.16 1.13 -4.44
C GLU A 99 -7.70 2.25 -5.37
N VAL A 100 -6.66 3.00 -4.99
CA VAL A 100 -6.12 4.05 -5.85
C VAL A 100 -5.63 3.48 -7.17
N LEU A 101 -4.84 2.39 -7.18
CA LEU A 101 -4.36 1.78 -8.43
C LEU A 101 -5.50 1.30 -9.33
N LYS A 102 -6.62 0.82 -8.75
CA LYS A 102 -7.82 0.46 -9.49
C LYS A 102 -8.53 1.66 -10.11
N GLU A 103 -8.53 2.83 -9.47
CA GLU A 103 -9.03 4.07 -10.07
C GLU A 103 -8.34 4.33 -11.43
N PHE A 104 -7.02 4.16 -11.50
CA PHE A 104 -6.23 4.34 -12.73
C PHE A 104 -6.45 3.27 -13.80
N MET A 105 -7.10 2.14 -13.48
CA MET A 105 -7.52 1.18 -14.51
C MET A 105 -8.61 1.76 -15.42
N HIS A 106 -9.38 2.74 -14.95
CA HIS A 106 -10.43 3.40 -15.71
C HIS A 106 -9.98 4.69 -16.41
N GLU A 107 -8.71 5.10 -16.22
CA GLU A 107 -8.17 6.32 -16.84
C GLU A 107 -7.79 6.12 -18.31
N ASP A 108 -8.36 6.93 -19.21
CA ASP A 108 -8.13 6.84 -20.68
C ASP A 108 -6.67 7.04 -21.09
N ARG A 109 -5.90 7.77 -20.29
CA ARG A 109 -4.47 8.06 -20.55
C ARG A 109 -3.57 6.84 -20.36
N VAL A 110 -4.02 5.88 -19.55
CA VAL A 110 -3.28 4.63 -19.36
C VAL A 110 -3.74 3.65 -20.42
N ARG A 111 -2.85 3.31 -21.35
CA ARG A 111 -3.17 2.47 -22.50
C ARG A 111 -2.95 0.99 -22.21
N ASP A 112 -1.86 0.66 -21.53
CA ASP A 112 -1.59 -0.71 -21.10
C ASP A 112 -2.03 -0.91 -19.65
N LYS A 113 -3.08 -1.73 -19.47
CA LYS A 113 -3.63 -2.06 -18.14
C LYS A 113 -3.05 -3.33 -17.56
N ARG A 114 -2.21 -4.07 -18.29
CA ARG A 114 -1.71 -5.39 -17.86
C ARG A 114 -0.91 -5.29 -16.56
N LYS A 115 -0.01 -4.30 -16.47
CA LYS A 115 0.80 -4.08 -15.28
C LYS A 115 -0.06 -3.66 -14.08
N LEU A 116 -0.96 -2.70 -14.26
CA LEU A 116 -1.94 -2.31 -13.24
C LEU A 116 -2.79 -3.49 -12.76
N SER A 117 -3.29 -4.32 -13.68
CA SER A 117 -4.06 -5.51 -13.33
C SER A 117 -3.22 -6.53 -12.55
N SER A 118 -1.94 -6.70 -12.92
CA SER A 118 -1.03 -7.62 -12.24
C SER A 118 -0.74 -7.17 -10.81
N ILE A 119 -0.37 -5.90 -10.61
CA ILE A 119 -0.05 -5.37 -9.28
C ILE A 119 -1.29 -5.28 -8.38
N THR A 120 -2.45 -4.89 -8.91
CA THR A 120 -3.71 -4.85 -8.13
C THR A 120 -4.15 -6.25 -7.71
N GLY A 121 -3.92 -7.26 -8.56
CA GLY A 121 -4.11 -8.67 -8.23
C GLY A 121 -3.14 -9.14 -7.14
N PHE A 122 -1.85 -8.82 -7.26
CA PHE A 122 -0.84 -9.12 -6.24
C PHE A 122 -1.21 -8.52 -4.88
N ILE A 123 -1.53 -7.22 -4.82
CA ILE A 123 -1.92 -6.54 -3.58
C ILE A 123 -3.23 -7.12 -3.03
N GLY A 124 -4.21 -7.40 -3.91
CA GLY A 124 -5.47 -8.03 -3.52
C GLY A 124 -5.25 -9.38 -2.82
N ASN A 125 -4.41 -10.24 -3.40
CA ASN A 125 -4.06 -11.54 -2.81
C ASN A 125 -3.32 -11.39 -1.48
N ALA A 126 -2.41 -10.42 -1.37
CA ALA A 126 -1.72 -10.11 -0.11
C ALA A 126 -2.70 -9.66 0.98
N VAL A 127 -3.65 -8.79 0.64
CA VAL A 127 -4.72 -8.34 1.56
C VAL A 127 -5.56 -9.51 2.05
N GLU A 128 -6.01 -10.40 1.15
CA GLU A 128 -6.82 -11.56 1.55
C GLU A 128 -6.05 -12.57 2.41
N ARG A 129 -4.77 -12.79 2.10
CA ARG A 129 -3.88 -13.61 2.94
C ARG A 129 -3.76 -13.03 4.35
N LEU A 130 -3.44 -11.74 4.46
CA LEU A 130 -3.28 -11.05 5.74
C LEU A 130 -4.60 -11.00 6.53
N LYS A 131 -5.75 -10.79 5.87
CA LYS A 131 -7.07 -10.86 6.54
C LYS A 131 -7.35 -12.26 7.10
N SER A 132 -7.06 -13.30 6.32
CA SER A 132 -7.23 -14.69 6.76
C SER A 132 -6.37 -14.97 8.00
N GLU A 133 -5.12 -14.51 7.97
CA GLU A 133 -4.19 -14.60 9.09
C GLU A 133 -4.66 -13.80 10.31
N TYR A 134 -5.09 -12.55 10.11
CA TYR A 134 -5.67 -11.70 11.15
C TYR A 134 -6.86 -12.40 11.83
N LYS A 135 -7.79 -12.95 11.04
CA LYS A 135 -8.96 -13.68 11.57
C LYS A 135 -8.55 -14.94 12.34
N LYS A 136 -7.54 -15.68 11.87
CA LYS A 136 -7.03 -16.88 12.54
C LYS A 136 -6.36 -16.55 13.87
N ARG A 137 -5.54 -15.50 13.91
CA ARG A 137 -4.72 -15.12 15.08
C ARG A 137 -5.51 -14.31 16.11
N PHE A 138 -6.31 -13.35 15.66
CA PHE A 138 -6.96 -12.36 16.52
C PHE A 138 -8.49 -12.48 16.54
N GLY A 139 -9.07 -13.19 15.58
CA GLY A 139 -10.53 -13.33 15.41
C GLY A 139 -11.19 -14.53 16.10
N GLY A 140 -10.44 -15.39 16.80
CA GLY A 140 -11.01 -16.55 17.49
C GLY A 140 -11.82 -16.17 18.74
N LEU A 141 -12.89 -16.93 19.03
CA LEU A 141 -13.68 -16.88 20.27
C LEU A 141 -12.80 -16.85 21.53
N VAL A 142 -11.63 -17.50 21.49
CA VAL A 142 -10.64 -17.51 22.59
C VAL A 142 -10.04 -16.13 22.87
N ALA A 143 -9.80 -15.29 21.85
CA ALA A 143 -9.32 -13.92 22.04
C ALA A 143 -10.43 -13.00 22.59
N SER A 144 -11.69 -13.25 22.21
CA SER A 144 -12.85 -12.55 22.78
C SER A 144 -13.10 -12.96 24.23
N ILE A 145 -12.99 -14.26 24.56
CA ILE A 145 -13.09 -14.77 25.94
C ILE A 145 -11.93 -14.24 26.80
N LYS A 146 -10.68 -14.29 26.33
CA LYS A 146 -9.54 -13.72 27.08
C LYS A 146 -9.67 -12.21 27.31
N ARG A 147 -10.26 -11.46 26.36
CA ARG A 147 -10.58 -10.03 26.51
C ARG A 147 -11.71 -9.79 27.52
N LEU A 148 -12.74 -10.64 27.54
CA LEU A 148 -13.86 -10.55 28.48
C LEU A 148 -13.50 -10.96 29.92
N PHE A 149 -12.54 -11.87 30.09
CA PHE A 149 -12.08 -12.34 31.40
C PHE A 149 -10.79 -11.68 31.89
N GLY A 150 -10.28 -10.65 31.20
CA GLY A 150 -9.07 -9.91 31.62
C GLY A 150 -7.76 -10.71 31.58
N LEU A 151 -7.77 -11.94 31.06
CA LEU A 151 -6.63 -12.86 31.00
C LEU A 151 -5.64 -12.54 29.86
N GLY A 152 -5.85 -11.43 29.14
CA GLY A 152 -5.07 -11.02 27.97
C GLY A 152 -4.12 -9.84 28.20
N ARG A 153 -4.03 -9.31 29.43
CA ARG A 153 -3.01 -8.31 29.81
C ARG A 153 -2.07 -8.95 30.85
N ASN A 154 -0.89 -9.35 30.40
CA ASN A 154 0.28 -9.34 31.27
C ASN A 154 1.24 -8.27 30.72
N PRO A 155 1.92 -7.51 31.61
CA PRO A 155 2.75 -6.36 31.25
C PRO A 155 3.91 -6.71 30.31
#